data_AF-A0A661W3J8-F1
#
_entry.id   AF-A0A661W3J8-F1
#
_cell.length_a   1.000
_cell.length_b   1.000
_cell.length_c   1.000
_cell.angle_alpha   90.00
_cell.angle_beta   90.00
_cell.angle_gamma   90.00
#
_symmetry.space_group_name_H-M   'P 1'
#
loop_
_entity.id
_entity.type
_entity.pdbx_description
1 polymer ?
#
loop_
_entity_poly.entity_id
_entity_poly.type
_entity_poly.pdbx_seq_one_letter_code
_entity_poly.pdbx_strand_id
1 'polypeptide(L)'
;MPNWDIASTCTIEGKKGLLLVEAKAHDKELSDAGKSQPTTPNGQLNHERIGLAIDQANSGLTGLLAGWALSRGSNYQLSNRFAWAWKLATLGVPVILVYLGFLNAMEMLDRGQPFKTHTAWEACIRNHAKNRVPDDAWNRKLEINGTPVWFLIRSMELGLNKCRLVFHKSKTSSLCNARIKCFL
;
A
#
# COMPACT_ATOMS: atom_id res chain seq x y z
N MET A 1 5.86 -4.63 12.86
CA MET A 1 5.32 -5.26 11.64
C MET A 1 4.35 -4.27 10.98
N PRO A 2 4.35 -4.12 9.66
CA PRO A 2 3.41 -3.23 8.98
C PRO A 2 2.02 -3.88 9.03
N ASN A 3 0.98 -3.08 9.22
CA ASN A 3 -0.39 -3.53 8.93
C ASN A 3 -0.68 -3.23 7.46
N TRP A 4 -1.17 -4.20 6.69
CA TRP A 4 -1.54 -4.05 5.28
C TRP A 4 -3.04 -4.23 5.15
N ASP A 5 -3.71 -3.44 4.31
CA ASP A 5 -5.14 -3.64 4.06
C ASP A 5 -5.36 -4.96 3.33
N ILE A 6 -4.49 -5.30 2.37
CA ILE A 6 -4.46 -6.60 1.71
C ILE A 6 -3.01 -7.04 1.51
N ALA A 7 -2.73 -8.31 1.79
CA ALA A 7 -1.52 -8.99 1.37
C ALA A 7 -1.90 -10.33 0.73
N SER A 8 -1.40 -10.59 -0.47
CA SER A 8 -1.68 -11.83 -1.20
C SER A 8 -0.43 -12.36 -1.89
N THR A 9 -0.37 -13.67 -2.13
CA THR A 9 0.66 -14.26 -2.98
C THR A 9 0.28 -14.11 -4.45
N CYS A 10 1.25 -13.84 -5.31
CA CYS A 10 1.06 -13.78 -6.76
C CYS A 10 2.26 -14.40 -7.49
N THR A 11 2.17 -14.48 -8.82
CA THR A 11 3.30 -14.84 -9.67
C THR A 11 3.79 -13.60 -10.40
N ILE A 12 5.08 -13.30 -10.26
CA ILE A 12 5.76 -12.15 -10.85
C ILE A 12 6.93 -12.69 -11.65
N GLU A 13 6.91 -12.50 -12.96
CA GLU A 13 7.96 -13.01 -13.88
C GLU A 13 8.29 -14.50 -13.62
N GLY A 14 7.25 -15.32 -13.44
CA GLY A 14 7.38 -16.77 -13.19
C GLY A 14 7.81 -17.16 -11.77
N LYS A 15 8.09 -16.21 -10.88
CA LYS A 15 8.47 -16.45 -9.48
C LYS A 15 7.31 -16.17 -8.53
N LYS A 16 7.23 -16.93 -7.43
CA LYS A 16 6.28 -16.66 -6.34
C LYS A 16 6.66 -15.33 -5.67
N GLY A 17 5.72 -14.40 -5.61
CA GLY A 17 5.90 -13.07 -5.04
C GLY A 17 4.71 -12.63 -4.17
N LEU A 18 4.74 -11.37 -3.76
CA LEU A 18 3.73 -10.75 -2.91
C LEU A 18 3.10 -9.54 -3.60
N LEU A 19 1.77 -9.48 -3.55
CA LEU A 19 0.98 -8.29 -3.81
C LEU A 19 0.61 -7.67 -2.46
N LEU A 20 1.08 -6.45 -2.22
CA LEU A 20 0.81 -5.67 -1.01
C LEU A 20 -0.05 -4.48 -1.40
N VAL A 21 -1.16 -4.26 -0.70
CA VAL A 21 -2.09 -3.18 -1.01
C VAL A 21 -2.27 -2.27 0.22
N GLU A 22 -2.08 -0.98 -0.02
CA GLU A 22 -2.57 0.09 0.84
C GLU A 22 -3.80 0.71 0.16
N ALA A 23 -4.97 0.56 0.75
CA ALA A 23 -6.22 1.00 0.20
C ALA A 23 -6.75 2.24 0.92
N LYS A 24 -7.34 3.17 0.16
CA LYS A 24 -7.97 4.41 0.68
C LYS A 24 -9.25 4.70 -0.10
N ALA A 25 -10.22 5.29 0.56
CA ALA A 25 -11.51 5.66 0.01
C ALA A 25 -11.73 7.19 -0.04
N HIS A 26 -11.02 7.96 0.78
CA HIS A 26 -11.18 9.42 0.81
C HIS A 26 -9.88 10.21 1.07
N ASP A 27 -9.92 11.51 0.80
CA ASP A 27 -8.78 12.45 0.83
C ASP A 27 -8.11 12.64 2.19
N LYS A 28 -8.85 12.46 3.29
CA LYS A 28 -8.35 12.63 4.67
C LYS A 28 -7.60 11.43 5.26
N GLU A 29 -7.46 10.32 4.55
CA GLU A 29 -6.82 9.12 5.12
C GLU A 29 -5.29 9.12 5.08
N LEU A 30 -4.70 9.97 4.22
CA LEU A 30 -3.25 10.09 4.12
C LEU A 30 -2.73 11.05 5.19
N SER A 31 -1.72 10.61 5.94
CA SER A 31 -1.15 11.39 7.03
C SER A 31 0.32 11.72 6.76
N ASP A 32 0.65 13.01 6.76
CA ASP A 32 2.02 13.49 6.65
C ASP A 32 2.80 13.34 7.98
N ALA A 33 2.14 12.88 9.04
CA ALA A 33 2.75 12.71 10.34
C ALA A 33 3.89 11.68 10.32
N GLY A 34 4.88 11.93 11.18
CA GLY A 34 5.89 10.96 11.52
C GLY A 34 5.34 9.83 12.38
N LYS A 35 6.20 8.84 12.65
CA LYS A 35 5.92 7.80 13.63
C LYS A 35 5.76 8.45 15.02
N SER A 36 4.69 8.10 15.73
CA SER A 36 4.46 8.58 17.08
C SER A 36 5.65 8.29 18.00
N GLN A 37 5.93 9.24 18.89
CA GLN A 37 6.95 9.06 19.92
C GLN A 37 6.54 7.95 20.88
N PRO A 38 7.48 7.06 21.25
CA PRO A 38 7.19 5.96 22.14
C PRO A 38 7.08 6.45 23.59
N THR A 39 6.24 5.78 24.38
CA THR A 39 6.06 6.05 25.82
C THR A 39 6.70 4.99 26.71
N THR A 40 7.33 3.97 26.12
CA THR A 40 7.95 2.83 26.83
C THR A 40 9.35 2.55 26.32
N PRO A 41 10.24 1.94 27.13
CA PRO A 41 11.60 1.57 26.68
C PRO A 41 11.62 0.64 25.46
N ASN A 42 10.75 -0.38 25.44
CA ASN A 42 10.61 -1.26 24.27
C ASN A 42 10.08 -0.50 23.05
N GLY A 43 9.20 0.48 23.27
CA GLY A 43 8.74 1.41 22.25
C GLY A 43 9.90 2.20 21.65
N GLN A 44 10.84 2.69 22.47
CA GLN A 44 12.03 3.42 22.06
C GLN A 44 12.92 2.58 21.14
N LEU A 45 13.25 1.36 21.56
CA LEU A 45 14.04 0.42 20.76
C LEU A 45 13.36 0.09 19.42
N ASN A 46 12.04 -0.12 19.42
CA ASN A 46 11.28 -0.35 18.19
C ASN A 46 11.25 0.90 17.29
N HIS A 47 11.12 2.09 17.89
CA HIS A 47 11.12 3.36 17.17
C HIS A 47 12.47 3.59 16.46
N GLU A 48 13.58 3.30 17.12
CA GLU A 48 14.95 3.36 16.56
C GLU A 48 15.17 2.33 15.45
N ARG A 49 14.83 1.06 15.69
CA ARG A 49 14.95 0.00 14.66
C ARG A 49 14.19 0.33 13.38
N ILE A 50 13.01 0.92 13.50
CA ILE A 50 12.22 1.35 12.35
C ILE A 50 12.88 2.51 11.61
N GLY A 51 13.50 3.46 12.33
CA GLY A 51 14.30 4.52 11.72
C GLY A 51 15.43 3.95 10.87
N LEU A 52 16.25 3.10 11.48
CA LEU A 52 17.37 2.43 10.79
C LEU A 52 16.90 1.63 9.55
N ALA A 53 15.79 0.91 9.65
CA ALA A 53 15.24 0.16 8.53
C ALA A 53 14.78 1.07 7.37
N ILE A 54 14.17 2.22 7.70
CA ILE A 54 13.79 3.22 6.69
C ILE A 54 15.03 3.85 6.05
N ASP A 55 16.06 4.17 6.84
CA ASP A 55 17.31 4.78 6.33
C ASP A 55 18.08 3.81 5.41
N GLN A 56 18.11 2.53 5.76
CA GLN A 56 18.68 1.47 4.92
C GLN A 56 17.92 1.35 3.60
N ALA A 57 16.59 1.31 3.65
CA ALA A 57 15.77 1.25 2.45
C ALA A 57 15.93 2.51 1.58
N ASN A 58 15.97 3.69 2.20
CA ASN A 58 16.18 4.95 1.49
C ASN A 58 17.52 4.94 0.74
N SER A 59 18.58 4.51 1.41
CA SER A 59 19.92 4.41 0.80
C SER A 59 19.95 3.39 -0.34
N GLY A 60 19.37 2.21 -0.13
CA GLY A 60 19.31 1.16 -1.14
C GLY A 60 18.48 1.55 -2.37
N LEU A 61 17.34 2.22 -2.18
CA LEU A 61 16.50 2.71 -3.27
C LEU A 61 17.15 3.89 -4.00
N THR A 62 17.82 4.80 -3.28
CA THR A 62 18.58 5.92 -3.86
C THR A 62 19.70 5.42 -4.77
N GLY A 63 20.36 4.32 -4.41
CA GLY A 63 21.38 3.69 -5.25
C GLY A 63 20.84 3.12 -6.57
N LEU A 64 19.53 2.86 -6.68
CA LEU A 64 18.88 2.37 -7.89
C LEU A 64 18.25 3.48 -8.73
N LEU A 65 17.67 4.48 -8.07
CA LEU A 65 17.02 5.62 -8.69
C LEU A 65 17.18 6.83 -7.76
N ALA A 66 17.79 7.91 -8.23
CA ALA A 66 17.95 9.11 -7.40
C ALA A 66 16.59 9.75 -7.05
N GLY A 67 16.55 10.46 -5.92
CA GLY A 67 15.38 11.27 -5.51
C GLY A 67 14.49 10.69 -4.41
N TRP A 68 14.86 9.54 -3.81
CA TRP A 68 14.21 9.06 -2.59
C TRP A 68 14.60 9.89 -1.37
N ALA A 69 13.63 10.14 -0.50
CA ALA A 69 13.83 10.80 0.77
C ALA A 69 12.85 10.27 1.82
N LEU A 70 12.78 8.94 1.93
CA LEU A 70 11.95 8.25 2.93
C LEU A 70 12.33 8.70 4.34
N SER A 71 11.34 8.73 5.23
CA SER A 71 11.51 9.29 6.57
C SER A 71 10.63 8.58 7.58
N ARG A 72 11.17 8.38 8.79
CA ARG A 72 10.36 8.02 9.96
C ARG A 72 9.63 9.25 10.54
N GLY A 73 10.19 10.44 10.36
CA GLY A 73 9.70 11.69 10.96
C GLY A 73 8.57 12.37 10.19
N SER A 74 8.30 11.95 8.96
CA SER A 74 7.26 12.50 8.08
C SER A 74 6.77 11.44 7.11
N ASN A 75 5.49 11.51 6.73
CA ASN A 75 4.84 10.56 5.83
C ASN A 75 5.14 9.11 6.24
N TYR A 76 5.08 8.82 7.54
CA TYR A 76 5.65 7.58 8.08
C TYR A 76 4.99 6.34 7.47
N GLN A 77 3.67 6.35 7.29
CA GLN A 77 2.96 5.21 6.70
C GLN A 77 3.47 4.94 5.28
N LEU A 78 3.56 5.98 4.44
CA LEU A 78 4.13 5.93 3.09
C LEU A 78 5.56 5.36 3.12
N SER A 79 6.45 6.00 3.87
CA SER A 79 7.86 5.61 3.97
C SER A 79 8.04 4.18 4.44
N ASN A 80 7.25 3.76 5.42
CA ASN A 80 7.27 2.41 5.95
C ASN A 80 6.78 1.38 4.90
N ARG A 81 5.85 1.71 4.01
CA ARG A 81 5.42 0.78 2.94
C ARG A 81 6.55 0.50 1.97
N PHE A 82 7.24 1.55 1.51
CA PHE A 82 8.40 1.41 0.62
C PHE A 82 9.54 0.67 1.29
N ALA A 83 9.84 0.96 2.56
CA ALA A 83 10.90 0.27 3.30
C ALA A 83 10.62 -1.24 3.42
N TRP A 84 9.36 -1.63 3.64
CA TRP A 84 8.99 -3.04 3.68
C TRP A 84 9.04 -3.73 2.32
N ALA A 85 8.55 -3.08 1.26
CA ALA A 85 8.65 -3.62 -0.09
C ALA A 85 10.12 -3.82 -0.50
N TRP A 86 10.98 -2.84 -0.20
CA TRP A 86 12.42 -2.95 -0.40
C TRP A 86 13.00 -4.12 0.40
N LYS A 87 12.67 -4.21 1.70
CA LYS A 87 13.21 -5.28 2.56
C LYS A 87 12.83 -6.67 2.05
N LEU A 88 11.60 -6.88 1.62
CA LEU A 88 11.16 -8.15 1.04
C LEU A 88 11.92 -8.49 -0.24
N ALA A 89 12.12 -7.50 -1.12
CA ALA A 89 12.91 -7.69 -2.34
C ALA A 89 14.38 -8.01 -2.03
N THR A 90 15.00 -7.39 -1.01
CA THR A 90 16.37 -7.76 -0.59
C THR A 90 16.48 -9.20 -0.09
N LEU A 91 15.36 -9.80 0.35
CA LEU A 91 15.28 -11.20 0.79
C LEU A 91 14.91 -12.15 -0.36
N GLY A 92 14.92 -11.68 -1.61
CA GLY A 92 14.65 -12.52 -2.78
C GLY A 92 13.16 -12.71 -3.10
N VAL A 93 12.26 -11.98 -2.45
CA VAL A 93 10.81 -12.07 -2.68
C VAL A 93 10.37 -10.96 -3.65
N PRO A 94 9.91 -11.26 -4.87
CA PRO A 94 9.32 -10.28 -5.77
C PRO A 94 8.10 -9.59 -5.15
N VAL A 95 7.96 -8.28 -5.34
CA VAL A 95 6.87 -7.51 -4.73
C VAL A 95 6.19 -6.58 -5.73
N ILE A 96 4.87 -6.53 -5.69
CA ILE A 96 4.07 -5.43 -6.24
C ILE A 96 3.41 -4.73 -5.05
N LEU A 97 3.76 -3.46 -4.83
CA LEU A 97 3.09 -2.60 -3.85
C LEU A 97 2.11 -1.69 -4.61
N VAL A 98 0.83 -1.75 -4.22
CA VAL A 98 -0.25 -0.98 -4.84
C VAL A 98 -0.85 -0.01 -3.84
N TYR A 99 -0.90 1.26 -4.20
CA TYR A 99 -1.78 2.26 -3.60
C TYR A 99 -3.12 2.24 -4.34
N LEU A 100 -4.14 1.67 -3.71
CA LEU A 100 -5.46 1.45 -4.30
C LEU A 100 -6.47 2.48 -3.79
N GLY A 101 -7.01 3.29 -4.71
CA GLY A 101 -8.08 4.24 -4.41
C GLY A 101 -9.44 3.66 -4.75
N PHE A 102 -10.35 3.56 -3.78
CA PHE A 102 -11.76 3.26 -4.04
C PHE A 102 -12.46 4.51 -4.59
N LEU A 103 -13.03 4.38 -5.78
CA LEU A 103 -13.80 5.44 -6.42
C LEU A 103 -15.26 5.38 -5.99
N ASN A 104 -15.87 6.55 -5.87
CA ASN A 104 -17.30 6.74 -5.57
C ASN A 104 -17.74 6.02 -4.28
N ALA A 105 -16.85 5.92 -3.29
CA ALA A 105 -17.14 5.38 -1.96
C ALA A 105 -18.00 6.36 -1.14
N MET A 106 -19.22 6.63 -1.61
CA MET A 106 -20.15 7.63 -1.05
C MET A 106 -20.57 7.31 0.38
N GLU A 107 -20.48 6.04 0.77
CA GLU A 107 -20.67 5.58 2.15
C GLU A 107 -19.63 6.14 3.13
N MET A 108 -18.51 6.69 2.63
CA MET A 108 -17.43 7.29 3.44
C MET A 108 -17.49 8.84 3.48
N LEU A 109 -18.58 9.44 3.00
CA LEU A 109 -18.71 10.91 2.87
C LEU A 109 -18.64 11.64 4.23
N ASP A 110 -19.03 10.98 5.32
CA ASP A 110 -18.93 11.51 6.69
C ASP A 110 -17.48 11.58 7.20
N ARG A 111 -16.55 10.87 6.55
CA ARG A 111 -15.13 10.76 6.95
C ARG A 111 -14.21 11.66 6.13
N GLY A 112 -14.58 11.98 4.89
CA GLY A 112 -13.80 12.82 3.97
C GLY A 112 -14.46 12.90 2.60
N GLN A 113 -13.80 13.55 1.64
CA GLN A 113 -14.30 13.61 0.27
C GLN A 113 -13.89 12.33 -0.49
N PRO A 114 -14.84 11.51 -0.97
CA PRO A 114 -14.52 10.34 -1.77
C PRO A 114 -13.91 10.71 -3.12
N PHE A 115 -13.01 9.88 -3.62
CA PHE A 115 -12.42 10.08 -4.95
C PHE A 115 -13.42 9.74 -6.05
N LYS A 116 -13.58 10.63 -7.05
CA LYS A 116 -14.48 10.39 -8.18
C LYS A 116 -13.79 9.76 -9.40
N THR A 117 -12.49 9.97 -9.54
CA THR A 117 -11.73 9.55 -10.72
C THR A 117 -10.37 9.01 -10.34
N HIS A 118 -9.80 8.16 -11.20
CA HIS A 118 -8.42 7.69 -11.07
C HIS A 118 -7.44 8.86 -10.97
N THR A 119 -7.60 9.87 -11.83
CA THR A 119 -6.72 11.05 -11.86
C THR A 119 -6.71 11.81 -10.54
N ALA A 120 -7.87 11.96 -9.88
CA ALA A 120 -7.94 12.61 -8.57
C ALA A 120 -7.21 11.80 -7.49
N TRP A 121 -7.36 10.48 -7.51
CA TRP A 121 -6.63 9.58 -6.61
C TRP A 121 -5.12 9.62 -6.86
N GLU A 122 -4.71 9.56 -8.12
CA GLU A 122 -3.29 9.59 -8.49
C GLU A 122 -2.63 10.90 -8.09
N ALA A 123 -3.29 12.03 -8.36
CA ALA A 123 -2.81 13.34 -7.92
C ALA A 123 -2.67 13.41 -6.39
N CYS A 124 -3.61 12.81 -5.64
CA CYS A 124 -3.56 12.76 -4.19
C CYS A 124 -2.33 11.99 -3.68
N ILE A 125 -2.08 10.78 -4.19
CA ILE A 125 -0.88 10.00 -3.83
C ILE A 125 0.40 10.70 -4.24
N ARG A 126 0.48 11.23 -5.47
CA ARG A 126 1.68 11.92 -5.95
C ARG A 126 1.98 13.17 -5.12
N ASN A 127 0.97 13.93 -4.74
CA ASN A 127 1.14 15.07 -3.85
C ASN A 127 1.60 14.65 -2.44
N HIS A 128 1.02 13.59 -1.88
CA HIS A 128 1.43 13.03 -0.60
C HIS A 128 2.86 12.46 -0.63
N ALA A 129 3.28 11.92 -1.77
CA ALA A 129 4.63 11.37 -1.98
C ALA A 129 5.65 12.41 -2.45
N LYS A 130 5.23 13.67 -2.65
CA LYS A 130 6.08 14.74 -3.17
C LYS A 130 7.30 14.93 -2.27
N ASN A 131 8.47 15.03 -2.90
CA ASN A 131 9.77 15.13 -2.22
C ASN A 131 10.11 13.93 -1.31
N ARG A 132 9.43 12.78 -1.46
CA ARG A 132 9.71 11.54 -0.73
C ARG A 132 10.01 10.37 -1.66
N VAL A 133 9.24 10.28 -2.75
CA VAL A 133 9.33 9.23 -3.76
C VAL A 133 9.56 9.90 -5.11
N PRO A 134 10.60 9.53 -5.88
CA PRO A 134 10.82 10.07 -7.21
C PRO A 134 9.69 9.64 -8.15
N ASP A 135 9.25 10.55 -9.02
CA ASP A 135 8.08 10.33 -9.88
C ASP A 135 8.26 9.11 -10.79
N ASP A 136 9.49 8.91 -11.28
CA ASP A 136 9.91 7.79 -12.14
C ASP A 136 9.87 6.42 -11.44
N ALA A 137 9.71 6.36 -10.12
CA ALA A 137 9.54 5.09 -9.42
C ALA A 137 8.15 4.47 -9.66
N TRP A 138 7.15 5.30 -9.97
CA TRP A 138 5.78 4.84 -10.19
C TRP A 138 5.65 4.16 -11.54
N ASN A 139 4.91 3.04 -11.57
CA ASN A 139 4.67 2.24 -12.78
C ASN A 139 5.95 1.72 -13.47
N ARG A 140 7.09 1.74 -12.78
CA ARG A 140 8.38 1.27 -13.28
C ARG A 140 8.81 0.02 -12.52
N LYS A 141 9.39 -0.95 -13.23
CA LYS A 141 10.11 -2.06 -12.60
C LYS A 141 11.44 -1.54 -12.06
N LEU A 142 11.71 -1.75 -10.78
CA LEU A 142 13.04 -1.66 -10.20
C LEU A 142 13.53 -3.07 -9.85
N GLU A 143 14.84 -3.25 -9.82
CA GLU A 143 15.46 -4.52 -9.44
C GLU A 143 16.37 -4.32 -8.22
N ILE A 144 16.01 -4.93 -7.12
CA ILE A 144 16.77 -4.90 -5.86
C ILE A 144 17.48 -6.25 -5.76
N ASN A 145 18.81 -6.26 -5.93
CA ASN A 145 19.62 -7.49 -5.94
C ASN A 145 19.06 -8.56 -6.91
N GLY A 146 18.64 -8.14 -8.11
CA GLY A 146 18.04 -9.03 -9.12
C GLY A 146 16.62 -9.52 -8.79
N THR A 147 16.00 -8.98 -7.74
CA THR A 147 14.60 -9.26 -7.37
C THR A 147 13.72 -8.09 -7.80
N PRO A 148 12.68 -8.32 -8.61
CA PRO A 148 11.91 -7.23 -9.18
C PRO A 148 10.87 -6.69 -8.18
N VAL A 149 10.69 -5.37 -8.20
CA VAL A 149 9.68 -4.63 -7.44
C VAL A 149 8.97 -3.60 -8.31
N TRP A 150 7.66 -3.46 -8.10
CA TRP A 150 6.84 -2.40 -8.69
C TRP A 150 6.09 -1.60 -7.63
N PHE A 151 5.97 -0.31 -7.89
CA PHE A 151 5.15 0.61 -7.12
C PHE A 151 4.04 1.16 -8.03
N LEU A 152 2.80 0.82 -7.73
CA LEU A 152 1.66 1.12 -8.60
C LEU A 152 0.65 1.98 -7.88
N ILE A 153 0.08 2.93 -8.61
CA ILE A 153 -1.13 3.65 -8.21
C ILE A 153 -2.27 3.10 -9.06
N ARG A 154 -3.29 2.54 -8.43
CA ARG A 154 -4.47 1.98 -9.11
C ARG A 154 -5.73 2.48 -8.42
N SER A 155 -6.85 2.41 -9.12
CA SER A 155 -8.15 2.71 -8.54
C SER A 155 -9.18 1.67 -8.95
N MET A 156 -10.21 1.52 -8.13
CA MET A 156 -11.30 0.59 -8.38
C MET A 156 -12.61 1.23 -7.96
N GLU A 157 -13.64 1.11 -8.79
CA GLU A 157 -15.00 1.48 -8.40
C GLU A 157 -15.70 0.26 -7.78
N LEU A 158 -16.30 0.46 -6.60
CA LEU A 158 -17.07 -0.59 -5.93
C LEU A 158 -18.52 -0.57 -6.44
N GLY A 159 -18.85 -1.52 -7.33
CA GLY A 159 -20.20 -1.72 -7.82
C GLY A 159 -21.15 -2.36 -6.78
N LEU A 160 -21.32 -1.75 -5.60
CA LEU A 160 -22.19 -2.28 -4.53
C LEU A 160 -23.67 -2.35 -4.97
N ASN A 161 -24.08 -1.54 -5.95
CA ASN A 161 -25.45 -1.52 -6.49
C ASN A 161 -25.83 -2.73 -7.36
N LYS A 162 -24.93 -3.70 -7.57
CA LYS A 162 -25.23 -4.93 -8.33
C LYS A 162 -25.35 -6.19 -7.48
N CYS A 163 -25.10 -6.12 -6.17
CA CYS A 163 -25.19 -7.28 -5.28
C CYS A 163 -26.47 -7.22 -4.45
N ARG A 164 -27.59 -7.75 -4.99
CA ARG A 164 -28.79 -7.99 -4.19
C ARG A 164 -28.50 -9.18 -3.27
N LEU A 165 -28.28 -8.91 -1.98
CA LEU A 165 -28.28 -9.95 -0.95
C LEU A 165 -29.70 -10.53 -0.85
N VAL A 166 -29.96 -11.60 -1.58
CA VAL A 166 -31.19 -12.38 -1.43
C VAL A 166 -30.95 -13.35 -0.27
N PHE A 167 -31.45 -13.02 0.91
CA PHE A 167 -31.44 -13.96 2.04
C PHE A 167 -32.45 -15.08 1.75
N HIS A 168 -31.95 -16.27 1.40
CA HIS A 168 -32.75 -17.49 1.50
C HIS A 168 -32.58 -18.05 2.92
N LYS A 169 -33.68 -18.08 3.69
CA LYS A 169 -33.74 -18.85 4.94
C LYS A 169 -33.63 -20.34 4.59
N SER A 170 -32.41 -20.86 4.55
CA SER A 170 -32.16 -22.30 4.58
C SER A 170 -32.26 -22.77 6.03
N LYS A 171 -33.22 -23.64 6.33
CA LYS A 171 -33.27 -24.40 7.59
C LYS A 171 -32.27 -25.57 7.52
N THR A 172 -30.97 -25.29 7.40
CA THR A 172 -29.88 -26.24 7.70
C THR A 172 -28.51 -25.60 7.47
N SER A 173 -27.58 -25.91 8.36
CA SER A 173 -26.19 -25.46 8.45
C SER A 173 -25.34 -25.73 7.21
N SER A 174 -24.55 -24.75 6.79
CA SER A 174 -23.08 -24.81 6.64
C SER A 174 -22.58 -23.72 5.66
N LEU A 175 -21.53 -23.01 6.10
CA LEU A 175 -20.56 -22.20 5.34
C LEU A 175 -21.00 -21.67 3.96
N CYS A 176 -21.32 -20.38 3.91
CA CYS A 176 -21.47 -19.64 2.67
C CYS A 176 -20.08 -19.36 2.06
N ASN A 177 -19.72 -20.07 1.00
CA ASN A 177 -18.45 -19.91 0.30
C ASN A 177 -18.63 -18.86 -0.81
N ALA A 178 -18.26 -17.61 -0.56
CA ALA A 178 -18.29 -16.55 -1.57
C ALA A 178 -17.01 -16.56 -2.40
N ARG A 179 -17.09 -17.03 -3.65
CA ARG A 179 -16.00 -16.91 -4.63
C ARG A 179 -16.10 -15.54 -5.32
N ILE A 180 -15.16 -14.64 -5.03
CA ILE A 180 -14.94 -13.42 -5.81
C ILE A 180 -14.13 -13.82 -7.05
N LYS A 181 -14.76 -13.77 -8.24
CA LYS A 181 -14.04 -13.84 -9.52
C LYS A 181 -13.49 -12.45 -9.82
N CYS A 182 -12.19 -12.23 -9.59
CA CYS A 182 -11.48 -11.14 -10.24
C CYS A 182 -11.19 -11.56 -11.68
N PHE A 183 -11.78 -10.87 -12.65
CA PHE A 183 -11.32 -10.93 -14.05
C PHE A 183 -10.04 -10.10 -14.14
N LEU A 184 -8.95 -10.74 -14.54
CA LEU A 184 -7.77 -10.09 -15.12
C LEU A 184 -8.07 -9.74 -16.58
#